data_AF-A0A6G0XK32-F1
#
_entry.id   AF-A0A6G0XK32-F1
#
_cell.length_a   1.000
_cell.length_b   1.000
_cell.length_c   1.000
_cell.angle_alpha   90.00
_cell.angle_beta   90.00
_cell.angle_gamma   90.00
#
_symmetry.space_group_name_H-M   'P 1'
#
loop_
_entity.id
_entity.type
_entity.pdbx_description
1 polymer ?
#
loop_
_entity_poly.entity_id
_entity_poly.type
_entity_poly.pdbx_seq_one_letter_code
_entity_poly.pdbx_strand_id
1 'polypeptide(L)'
;MSDQYVLPNRSSRGSRIHKLIGEAAEADEAFWGHEVWQEEEDEDYSSEEEEEDVVDSDFDEDENPDEDVHDGEVELKRQVNTKKRAPKTIVSKPATSSAPRKPRTTTSSPAEPFIPQPMGVRSSTVQKRVLSQELQQKYADEARSMQEKVTKPVVRVTQAQLLQEAVQTEVENLASLNRLERLEEEKRMIDEIMPKAKFTGPVVRYYSAIGKPKLISFLNVESFPDVFTKRQKVE
;
A
#
# COMPACT_ATOMS: atom_id res chain seq x y z
N MET A 1 12.40 31.03 -0.47
CA MET A 1 11.06 30.84 -1.05
C MET A 1 11.05 29.47 -1.70
N SER A 2 10.45 28.49 -1.03
CA SER A 2 10.37 27.11 -1.50
C SER A 2 9.19 27.00 -2.46
N ASP A 3 9.48 26.84 -3.76
CA ASP A 3 8.48 26.52 -4.76
C ASP A 3 7.92 25.13 -4.45
N GLN A 4 6.72 25.10 -3.86
CA GLN A 4 6.00 23.86 -3.66
C GLN A 4 5.62 23.27 -5.02
N TYR A 5 6.09 22.05 -5.28
CA TYR A 5 5.79 21.34 -6.52
C TYR A 5 4.32 20.93 -6.53
N VAL A 6 3.46 21.73 -7.16
CA VAL A 6 2.02 21.43 -7.30
C VAL A 6 1.81 20.58 -8.55
N LEU A 7 1.26 19.38 -8.36
CA LEU A 7 0.92 18.50 -9.48
C LEU A 7 -0.24 19.10 -10.30
N PRO A 8 -0.21 18.99 -11.64
CA PRO A 8 -1.30 19.47 -12.50
C PRO A 8 -2.64 18.85 -12.13
N ASN A 9 -3.69 19.66 -12.07
CA ASN A 9 -5.04 19.15 -11.86
C ASN A 9 -5.50 18.37 -13.10
N ARG A 10 -5.99 17.15 -12.90
CA ARG A 10 -6.47 16.26 -13.98
C ARG A 10 -7.97 16.06 -13.77
N SER A 11 -8.78 16.36 -14.78
CA SER A 11 -10.24 16.22 -14.73
C SER A 11 -10.73 14.79 -14.46
N SER A 12 -9.93 13.78 -14.80
CA SER A 12 -10.26 12.37 -14.57
C SER A 12 -9.81 11.81 -13.22
N ARG A 13 -9.09 12.60 -12.40
CA ARG A 13 -8.55 12.11 -11.13
C ARG A 13 -9.67 12.00 -10.10
N GLY A 14 -9.87 10.78 -9.59
CA GLY A 14 -10.86 10.51 -8.55
C GLY A 14 -12.30 10.28 -9.03
N SER A 15 -12.54 10.16 -10.34
CA SER A 15 -13.90 10.01 -10.87
C SER A 15 -14.66 8.77 -10.34
N ARG A 16 -13.95 7.72 -9.92
CA ARG A 16 -14.53 6.47 -9.41
C ARG A 16 -14.48 6.33 -7.89
N ILE A 17 -13.89 7.29 -7.16
CA ILE A 17 -13.69 7.16 -5.71
C ILE A 17 -15.03 7.10 -4.97
N HIS A 18 -16.00 7.95 -5.34
CA HIS A 18 -17.33 7.90 -4.72
C HIS A 18 -18.07 6.58 -4.97
N LYS A 19 -17.88 5.99 -6.16
CA LYS A 19 -18.45 4.68 -6.48
C LYS A 19 -17.79 3.57 -5.66
N LEU A 20 -16.47 3.58 -5.55
CA LEU A 20 -15.73 2.60 -4.74
C LEU A 20 -16.03 2.70 -3.24
N ILE A 21 -16.21 3.92 -2.72
CA ILE A 21 -16.59 4.13 -1.31
C ILE A 21 -18.00 3.59 -1.03
N GLY A 22 -18.95 3.79 -1.95
CA GLY A 22 -20.29 3.23 -1.82
C GLY A 22 -20.31 1.71 -1.92
N GLU A 23 -19.62 1.14 -2.92
CA GLU A 23 -19.51 -0.32 -3.09
C GLU A 23 -18.84 -1.00 -1.89
N ALA A 24 -17.84 -0.37 -1.26
CA ALA A 24 -17.20 -0.91 -0.06
C ALA A 24 -18.13 -0.88 1.16
N ALA A 25 -18.87 0.22 1.35
CA ALA A 25 -19.81 0.33 2.46
C ALA A 25 -20.99 -0.67 2.33
N GLU A 26 -21.52 -0.86 1.11
CA GLU A 26 -22.58 -1.84 0.84
C GLU A 26 -22.08 -3.29 1.04
N ALA A 27 -20.83 -3.59 0.67
CA ALA A 27 -20.24 -4.91 0.88
C ALA A 27 -19.99 -5.21 2.37
N ASP A 28 -19.53 -4.22 3.13
CA ASP A 28 -19.34 -4.32 4.58
C ASP A 28 -20.69 -4.53 5.28
N GLU A 29 -21.72 -3.77 4.91
CA GLU A 29 -23.08 -3.92 5.47
C GLU A 29 -23.68 -5.29 5.14
N ALA A 30 -23.46 -5.84 3.94
CA ALA A 30 -23.93 -7.18 3.59
C ALA A 30 -23.19 -8.31 4.33
N PHE A 31 -21.89 -8.12 4.61
CA PHE A 31 -21.10 -9.08 5.37
C PHE A 31 -21.46 -9.07 6.86
N TRP A 32 -21.54 -7.88 7.47
CA TRP A 32 -21.83 -7.72 8.89
C TRP A 32 -23.32 -7.78 9.24
N GLY A 33 -24.21 -7.51 8.28
CA GLY A 33 -25.66 -7.63 8.44
C GLY A 33 -26.19 -9.06 8.29
N HIS A 34 -25.30 -10.06 8.19
CA HIS A 34 -25.70 -11.47 8.15
C HIS A 34 -26.39 -11.86 9.47
N GLU A 35 -27.44 -12.67 9.40
CA GLU A 35 -28.27 -13.12 10.53
C GLU A 35 -27.44 -13.72 11.68
N VAL A 36 -26.34 -14.42 11.34
CA VAL A 36 -25.36 -15.00 12.27
C VAL A 36 -24.74 -13.98 13.23
N TRP A 37 -24.60 -12.72 12.81
CA TRP A 37 -23.99 -11.64 13.61
C TRP A 37 -25.03 -10.70 14.23
N GLN A 38 -26.32 -10.90 13.96
CA GLN A 38 -27.35 -10.11 14.60
C GLN A 38 -27.50 -10.56 16.05
N GLU A 39 -27.56 -9.60 16.98
CA GLU A 39 -27.88 -9.85 18.39
C GLU A 39 -29.38 -10.11 18.52
N GLU A 40 -29.85 -11.24 17.98
CA GLU A 40 -31.11 -11.82 18.44
C GLU A 40 -30.92 -12.34 19.87
N GLU A 41 -31.99 -12.28 20.68
CA GLU A 41 -31.99 -12.73 22.07
C GLU A 41 -32.00 -14.27 22.10
N ASP A 42 -30.91 -14.87 21.61
CA ASP A 42 -30.66 -16.29 21.63
C ASP A 42 -30.29 -16.75 23.05
N GLU A 43 -30.54 -18.03 23.32
CA GLU A 43 -30.16 -18.64 24.59
C GLU A 43 -28.62 -18.60 24.74
N ASP A 44 -28.16 -18.06 25.87
CA ASP A 44 -26.73 -18.07 26.23
C ASP A 44 -26.18 -19.49 26.12
N TYR A 45 -24.98 -19.63 25.57
CA TYR A 45 -24.30 -20.92 25.45
C TYR A 45 -24.25 -21.65 26.81
N SER A 46 -24.92 -22.80 26.88
CA SER A 46 -24.79 -23.75 27.99
C SER A 46 -23.84 -24.88 27.59
N SER A 47 -22.86 -25.19 28.42
CA SER A 47 -22.00 -26.37 28.22
C SER A 47 -22.85 -27.64 28.32
N GLU A 48 -22.93 -28.40 27.24
CA GLU A 48 -23.45 -29.76 27.27
C GLU A 48 -22.39 -30.69 27.89
N GLU A 49 -22.82 -31.83 28.45
CA GLU A 49 -21.91 -32.82 29.02
C GLU A 49 -21.03 -33.37 27.89
N GLU A 50 -19.71 -33.19 28.00
CA GLU A 50 -18.76 -33.65 26.98
C GLU A 50 -18.87 -35.16 26.84
N GLU A 51 -19.29 -35.64 25.67
CA GLU A 51 -19.33 -37.06 25.35
C GLU A 51 -17.91 -37.64 25.44
N GLU A 52 -17.79 -38.83 26.03
CA GLU A 52 -16.50 -39.53 26.14
C GLU A 52 -15.90 -39.73 24.73
N ASP A 53 -14.66 -39.30 24.54
CA ASP A 53 -13.94 -39.41 23.27
C ASP A 53 -13.67 -40.88 22.93
N VAL A 54 -14.54 -41.49 22.11
CA VAL A 54 -14.40 -42.87 21.63
C VAL A 54 -13.53 -42.87 20.39
N VAL A 55 -12.27 -43.28 20.57
CA VAL A 55 -11.35 -43.55 19.46
C VAL A 55 -11.67 -44.89 18.79
N ASP A 56 -11.47 -44.96 17.47
CA ASP A 56 -11.60 -46.20 16.72
C ASP A 56 -10.55 -47.24 17.19
N SER A 57 -10.86 -48.52 17.00
CA SER A 57 -10.00 -49.62 17.49
C SER A 57 -8.62 -49.69 16.82
N ASP A 58 -8.45 -49.05 15.66
CA ASP A 58 -7.21 -48.95 14.90
C ASP A 58 -6.43 -47.67 15.20
N PHE A 59 -6.88 -46.82 16.13
CA PHE A 59 -6.18 -45.58 16.49
C PHE A 59 -4.75 -45.82 17.02
N ASP A 60 -4.56 -46.89 17.78
CA ASP A 60 -3.26 -47.32 18.31
C ASP A 60 -2.56 -48.37 17.41
N GLU A 61 -3.17 -48.76 16.28
CA GLU A 61 -2.53 -49.67 15.34
C GLU A 61 -1.38 -48.92 14.65
N ASP A 62 -0.18 -49.50 14.67
CA ASP A 62 0.97 -48.92 13.97
C ASP A 62 0.59 -48.78 12.49
N GLU A 63 0.45 -47.52 12.03
CA GLU A 63 0.28 -47.22 10.62
C GLU A 63 1.48 -47.83 9.89
N ASN A 64 1.24 -48.89 9.11
CA ASN A 64 2.28 -49.52 8.33
C ASN A 64 3.00 -48.43 7.56
N PRO A 65 4.35 -48.42 7.53
CA PRO A 65 5.06 -47.43 6.74
C PRO A 65 4.56 -47.57 5.31
N ASP A 66 3.81 -46.57 4.86
CA ASP A 66 3.25 -46.52 3.53
C ASP A 66 4.44 -46.65 2.56
N GLU A 67 4.63 -47.84 1.97
CA GLU A 67 5.58 -48.00 0.85
C GLU A 67 5.08 -47.24 -0.38
N ASP A 68 3.80 -46.85 -0.36
CA ASP A 68 3.15 -45.92 -1.29
C ASP A 68 2.70 -44.65 -0.55
N VAL A 69 3.65 -43.85 -0.02
CA VAL A 69 3.36 -42.44 0.26
C VAL A 69 2.96 -41.81 -1.07
N HIS A 70 1.65 -41.72 -1.30
CA HIS A 70 1.02 -40.93 -2.34
C HIS A 70 1.24 -39.45 -2.00
N ASP A 71 2.46 -38.95 -2.19
CA ASP A 71 2.72 -37.52 -2.23
C ASP A 71 2.12 -36.96 -3.53
N GLY A 72 0.82 -36.67 -3.47
CA GLY A 72 0.17 -35.65 -4.30
C GLY A 72 -0.47 -36.07 -5.64
N GLU A 73 -1.00 -37.29 -5.81
CA GLU A 73 -1.78 -37.56 -7.04
C GLU A 73 -2.95 -38.55 -6.85
N VAL A 74 -3.98 -38.20 -6.09
CA VAL A 74 -5.30 -38.85 -6.23
C VAL A 74 -6.46 -37.92 -5.81
N GLU A 75 -6.60 -36.77 -6.48
CA GLU A 75 -7.95 -36.23 -6.70
C GLU A 75 -8.50 -36.81 -8.02
N LEU A 76 -9.41 -37.77 -7.84
CA LEU A 76 -10.22 -38.39 -8.86
C LEU A 76 -10.97 -37.33 -9.70
N LYS A 77 -10.41 -37.03 -10.87
CA LYS A 77 -11.08 -36.80 -12.16
C LYS A 77 -12.61 -36.61 -12.10
N ARG A 78 -13.09 -35.46 -11.63
CA ARG A 78 -14.40 -34.92 -12.04
C ARG A 78 -14.19 -34.12 -13.32
N GLN A 79 -14.24 -34.82 -14.46
CA GLN A 79 -14.18 -34.23 -15.80
C GLN A 79 -15.39 -33.30 -16.03
N VAL A 80 -15.24 -32.02 -15.70
CA VAL A 80 -16.11 -30.97 -16.25
C VAL A 80 -15.54 -30.58 -17.61
N ASN A 81 -16.17 -31.11 -18.67
CA ASN A 81 -15.95 -30.72 -20.06
C ASN A 81 -16.29 -29.23 -20.25
N THR A 82 -15.32 -28.34 -20.12
CA THR A 82 -15.41 -26.99 -20.69
C THR A 82 -14.55 -26.90 -21.95
N LYS A 83 -15.24 -26.91 -23.09
CA LYS A 83 -14.66 -26.71 -24.42
C LYS A 83 -13.87 -25.39 -24.45
N LYS A 84 -12.55 -25.48 -24.52
CA LYS A 84 -11.65 -24.33 -24.73
C LYS A 84 -11.98 -23.69 -26.08
N ARG A 85 -12.57 -22.48 -26.06
CA ARG A 85 -12.63 -21.61 -27.24
C ARG A 85 -11.24 -21.06 -27.51
N ALA A 86 -10.75 -21.26 -28.73
CA ALA A 86 -9.49 -20.71 -29.22
C ALA A 86 -9.44 -19.17 -29.07
N PRO A 87 -8.28 -18.59 -28.72
CA PRO A 87 -8.11 -17.13 -28.73
C PRO A 87 -8.22 -16.64 -30.16
N LYS A 88 -9.25 -15.83 -30.43
CA LYS A 88 -9.42 -15.18 -31.73
C LYS A 88 -8.26 -14.22 -31.96
N THR A 89 -7.73 -14.34 -33.16
CA THR A 89 -6.67 -13.55 -33.77
C THR A 89 -6.88 -12.05 -33.62
N ILE A 90 -5.75 -11.39 -33.41
CA ILE A 90 -5.53 -9.95 -33.45
C ILE A 90 -6.05 -9.42 -34.79
N VAL A 91 -7.11 -8.60 -34.74
CA VAL A 91 -7.54 -7.80 -35.90
C VAL A 91 -6.94 -6.41 -35.75
N SER A 92 -6.05 -6.10 -36.68
CA SER A 92 -5.48 -4.80 -36.95
C SER A 92 -6.58 -3.75 -37.16
N LYS A 93 -6.42 -2.58 -36.51
CA LYS A 93 -7.23 -1.39 -36.77
C LYS A 93 -6.93 -0.89 -38.18
N PRO A 94 -7.94 -0.59 -39.02
CA PRO A 94 -7.69 0.10 -40.28
C PRO A 94 -7.35 1.57 -40.00
N ALA A 95 -6.25 2.02 -40.60
CA ALA A 95 -5.87 3.41 -40.66
C ALA A 95 -6.95 4.19 -41.41
N THR A 96 -7.68 5.06 -40.72
CA THR A 96 -8.56 6.04 -41.37
C THR A 96 -7.75 7.28 -41.74
N SER A 97 -7.58 7.38 -43.06
CA SER A 97 -7.27 8.55 -43.88
C SER A 97 -7.23 9.91 -43.18
N SER A 98 -6.08 10.56 -43.33
CA SER A 98 -5.87 12.00 -43.21
C SER A 98 -6.86 12.80 -44.07
N ALA A 99 -7.68 13.63 -43.41
CA ALA A 99 -8.34 14.76 -44.06
C ALA A 99 -7.54 16.04 -43.76
N PRO A 100 -7.16 16.86 -44.76
CA PRO A 100 -6.35 18.04 -44.55
C PRO A 100 -7.21 19.18 -43.98
N ARG A 101 -6.88 19.64 -42.76
CA ARG A 101 -7.43 20.89 -42.22
C ARG A 101 -6.64 22.07 -42.81
N LYS A 102 -7.38 23.02 -43.41
CA LYS A 102 -6.86 24.29 -43.96
C LYS A 102 -6.12 25.09 -42.87
N PRO A 103 -4.92 25.65 -43.15
CA PRO A 103 -4.25 26.54 -42.21
C PRO A 103 -4.89 27.93 -42.21
N ARG A 104 -5.20 28.43 -41.00
CA ARG A 104 -5.66 29.80 -40.76
C ARG A 104 -4.43 30.71 -40.71
N THR A 105 -4.39 31.70 -41.58
CA THR A 105 -3.33 32.72 -41.64
C THR A 105 -3.35 33.59 -40.39
N THR A 106 -2.24 33.63 -39.65
CA THR A 106 -1.95 34.72 -38.71
C THR A 106 -0.62 35.36 -39.10
N THR A 107 -0.68 36.68 -39.17
CA THR A 107 0.33 37.61 -39.65
C THR A 107 1.65 37.57 -38.87
N SER A 108 2.69 37.90 -39.60
CA SER A 108 4.12 37.88 -39.29
C SER A 108 4.58 38.92 -38.26
N SER A 109 5.50 38.51 -37.38
CA SER A 109 6.64 39.32 -36.94
C SER A 109 7.87 38.39 -36.84
N PRO A 110 9.02 38.70 -37.44
CA PRO A 110 10.22 37.86 -37.30
C PRO A 110 10.79 37.99 -35.89
N ALA A 111 10.64 36.96 -35.06
CA ALA A 111 11.44 36.78 -33.86
C ALA A 111 12.55 35.78 -34.21
N GLU A 112 13.80 36.16 -33.94
CA GLU A 112 14.96 35.28 -34.09
C GLU A 112 14.74 33.93 -33.38
N PRO A 113 15.29 32.82 -33.90
CA PRO A 113 15.19 31.53 -33.24
C PRO A 113 15.95 31.59 -31.91
N PHE A 114 15.23 31.81 -30.81
CA PHE A 114 15.75 31.58 -29.48
C PHE A 114 16.04 30.08 -29.33
N ILE A 115 17.30 29.70 -29.50
CA ILE A 115 17.81 28.37 -29.19
C ILE A 115 17.87 28.29 -27.66
N PRO A 116 17.03 27.49 -26.98
CA PRO A 116 17.14 27.35 -25.54
C PRO A 116 18.47 26.67 -25.21
N GLN A 117 19.42 27.45 -24.69
CA GLN A 117 20.63 26.93 -24.08
C GLN A 117 20.21 25.96 -22.96
N PRO A 118 20.71 24.71 -22.92
CA PRO A 118 20.38 23.80 -21.84
C PRO A 118 20.91 24.39 -20.53
N MET A 119 19.99 24.83 -19.67
CA MET A 119 20.33 25.37 -18.36
C MET A 119 21.22 24.36 -17.61
N GLY A 120 22.43 24.79 -17.26
CA GLY A 120 23.37 23.99 -16.47
C GLY A 120 22.70 23.59 -15.15
N VAL A 121 22.48 22.30 -14.97
CA VAL A 121 21.89 21.75 -13.76
C VAL A 121 22.89 21.96 -12.61
N ARG A 122 22.47 22.63 -11.53
CA ARG A 122 23.30 22.83 -10.33
C ARG A 122 23.82 21.47 -9.83
N SER A 123 25.07 21.42 -9.36
CA SER A 123 25.71 20.20 -8.84
C SER A 123 24.86 19.47 -7.80
N SER A 124 24.17 20.21 -6.93
CA SER A 124 23.24 19.67 -5.93
C SER A 124 22.03 18.96 -6.54
N THR A 125 21.52 19.42 -7.68
CA THR A 125 20.42 18.78 -8.40
C THR A 125 20.89 17.49 -9.08
N VAL A 126 22.14 17.46 -9.57
CA VAL A 126 22.76 16.23 -10.09
C VAL A 126 22.95 15.20 -8.97
N GLN A 127 23.52 15.61 -7.83
CA GLN A 127 23.71 14.73 -6.67
C GLN A 127 22.37 14.18 -6.15
N LYS A 128 21.35 15.02 -6.00
CA LYS A 128 20.02 14.57 -5.57
C LYS A 128 19.39 13.59 -6.56
N ARG A 129 19.57 13.80 -7.87
CA ARG A 129 19.11 12.86 -8.90
C ARG A 129 19.83 11.51 -8.78
N VAL A 130 21.15 11.52 -8.58
CA VAL A 130 21.94 10.28 -8.39
C VAL A 130 21.50 9.53 -7.15
N LEU A 131 21.39 10.20 -6.00
CA LEU A 131 20.93 9.57 -4.75
C LEU A 131 19.51 9.02 -4.86
N SER A 132 18.61 9.77 -5.51
CA SER A 132 17.24 9.31 -5.74
C SER A 132 17.19 8.12 -6.69
N GLN A 133 18.05 8.09 -7.71
CA GLN A 133 18.14 6.99 -8.65
C GLN A 133 18.70 5.73 -7.97
N GLU A 134 19.74 5.87 -7.15
CA GLU A 134 20.33 4.77 -6.39
C GLU A 134 19.32 4.18 -5.40
N LEU A 135 18.58 5.03 -4.67
CA LEU A 135 17.51 4.60 -3.78
C LEU A 135 16.42 3.83 -4.53
N GLN A 136 16.02 4.34 -5.69
CA GLN A 136 14.99 3.70 -6.52
C GLN A 136 15.46 2.38 -7.14
N GLN A 137 16.75 2.26 -7.45
CA GLN A 137 17.37 0.99 -7.87
C GLN A 137 17.36 0.00 -6.71
N LYS A 138 17.77 0.40 -5.49
CA LYS A 138 17.72 -0.48 -4.31
C LYS A 138 16.32 -1.03 -4.04
N TYR A 139 15.30 -0.17 -4.08
CA TYR A 139 13.91 -0.63 -3.93
C TYR A 139 13.45 -1.54 -5.05
N ALA A 140 13.89 -1.30 -6.30
CA ALA A 140 13.55 -2.17 -7.42
C ALA A 140 14.25 -3.53 -7.32
N ASP A 141 15.50 -3.56 -6.83
CA ASP A 141 16.28 -4.78 -6.63
C ASP A 141 15.74 -5.59 -5.45
N GLU A 142 15.34 -4.94 -4.36
CA GLU A 142 14.64 -5.56 -3.23
C GLU A 142 13.28 -6.12 -3.64
N ALA A 143 12.49 -5.36 -4.41
CA ALA A 143 11.22 -5.85 -4.94
C ALA A 143 11.41 -7.04 -5.89
N ARG A 144 12.49 -7.04 -6.70
CA ARG A 144 12.84 -8.15 -7.57
C ARG A 144 13.30 -9.37 -6.78
N SER A 145 14.13 -9.21 -5.76
CA SER A 145 14.58 -10.33 -4.92
C SER A 145 13.44 -10.95 -4.12
N MET A 146 12.45 -10.16 -3.71
CA MET A 146 11.22 -10.67 -3.09
C MET A 146 10.29 -11.37 -4.10
N GLN A 147 10.27 -10.93 -5.37
CA GLN A 147 9.44 -11.53 -6.43
C GLN A 147 10.07 -12.74 -7.11
N GLU A 148 11.40 -12.84 -7.08
CA GLU A 148 12.13 -14.01 -7.54
C GLU A 148 11.92 -15.13 -6.53
N LYS A 149 10.73 -15.74 -6.61
CA LYS A 149 10.45 -17.06 -6.06
C LYS A 149 11.33 -18.04 -6.83
N VAL A 150 12.62 -18.07 -6.52
CA VAL A 150 13.50 -19.15 -6.94
C VAL A 150 12.82 -20.41 -6.41
N THR A 151 12.37 -21.27 -7.33
CA THR A 151 11.94 -22.62 -7.00
C THR A 151 13.16 -23.32 -6.44
N LYS A 152 13.37 -23.18 -5.13
CA LYS A 152 14.47 -23.85 -4.44
C LYS A 152 14.26 -25.33 -4.71
N PRO A 153 15.27 -26.05 -5.23
CA PRO A 153 15.16 -27.50 -5.35
C PRO A 153 14.78 -28.04 -3.96
N VAL A 154 13.81 -28.95 -3.92
CA VAL A 154 13.37 -29.55 -2.65
C VAL A 154 14.52 -30.41 -2.14
N VAL A 155 15.41 -29.81 -1.35
CA VAL A 155 16.45 -30.51 -0.63
C VAL A 155 15.76 -31.15 0.57
N ARG A 156 15.65 -32.49 0.55
CA ARG A 156 15.09 -33.26 1.65
C ARG A 156 16.08 -33.23 2.82
N VAL A 157 15.85 -32.34 3.77
CA VAL A 157 16.61 -32.27 5.03
C VAL A 157 16.14 -33.37 5.97
N THR A 158 17.06 -33.96 6.73
CA THR A 158 16.69 -34.93 7.76
C THR A 158 16.08 -34.20 8.97
N GLN A 159 15.30 -34.91 9.79
CA GLN A 159 14.73 -34.33 11.03
C GLN A 159 15.82 -33.74 11.93
N ALA A 160 16.96 -34.43 12.05
CA ALA A 160 18.11 -33.94 12.83
C ALA A 160 18.67 -32.62 12.27
N GLN A 161 18.72 -32.48 10.95
CA GLN A 161 19.17 -31.25 10.29
C GLN A 161 18.18 -30.09 10.53
N LEU A 162 16.88 -30.35 10.50
CA LEU A 162 15.85 -29.35 10.79
C LEU A 162 15.97 -28.84 12.24
N LEU A 163 16.21 -29.73 13.19
CA LEU A 163 16.43 -29.36 14.59
C LEU A 163 17.71 -28.54 14.79
N GLN A 164 18.79 -28.87 14.07
CA GLN A 164 20.03 -28.08 14.10
C GLN A 164 19.84 -26.69 13.50
N GLU A 165 19.06 -26.57 12.43
CA GLU A 165 18.70 -25.27 11.85
C GLU A 165 17.84 -24.46 12.82
N ALA A 166 16.84 -25.10 13.45
CA ALA A 166 15.98 -24.44 14.45
C ALA A 166 16.80 -23.83 15.60
N VAL A 167 17.78 -24.57 16.15
CA VAL A 167 18.67 -24.07 17.21
C VAL A 167 19.51 -22.89 16.73
N GLN A 168 20.01 -22.92 15.50
CA GLN A 168 20.76 -21.78 14.94
C GLN A 168 19.86 -20.55 14.79
N THR A 169 18.65 -20.74 14.25
CA THR A 169 17.68 -19.64 14.11
C THR A 169 17.23 -19.09 15.46
N GLU A 170 17.13 -19.90 16.51
CA GLU A 170 16.83 -19.43 17.87
C GLU A 170 17.90 -18.45 18.37
N VAL A 171 19.19 -18.78 18.18
CA VAL A 171 20.31 -17.90 18.56
C VAL A 171 20.25 -16.58 17.78
N GLU A 172 19.99 -16.64 16.48
CA GLU A 172 19.87 -15.44 15.64
C GLU A 172 18.66 -14.58 16.04
N ASN A 173 17.52 -15.21 16.29
CA ASN A 173 16.31 -14.55 16.73
C ASN A 173 16.51 -13.85 18.09
N LEU A 174 17.11 -14.54 19.07
CA LEU A 174 17.46 -13.96 20.37
C LEU A 174 18.43 -12.78 20.22
N ALA A 175 19.44 -12.89 19.35
CA ALA A 175 20.36 -11.78 19.09
C ALA A 175 19.63 -10.58 18.43
N SER A 176 18.71 -10.84 17.50
CA SER A 176 17.91 -9.80 16.84
C SER A 176 16.97 -9.10 17.83
N LEU A 177 16.35 -9.87 18.74
CA LEU A 177 15.45 -9.36 19.76
C LEU A 177 16.19 -8.47 20.75
N ASN A 178 17.34 -8.91 21.26
CA ASN A 178 18.21 -8.11 22.13
C ASN A 178 18.66 -6.79 21.47
N ARG A 179 18.90 -6.81 20.15
CA ARG A 179 19.25 -5.59 19.40
C ARG A 179 18.06 -4.63 19.33
N LEU A 180 16.85 -5.15 19.10
CA LEU A 180 15.63 -4.34 19.03
C LEU A 180 15.35 -3.70 20.40
N GLU A 181 15.44 -4.48 21.47
CA GLU A 181 15.30 -4.00 22.86
C GLU A 181 16.27 -2.85 23.16
N ARG A 182 17.56 -3.00 22.82
CA ARG A 182 18.54 -1.90 22.98
C ARG A 182 18.16 -0.64 22.22
N LEU A 183 17.66 -0.76 20.99
CA LEU A 183 17.22 0.40 20.21
C LEU A 183 15.98 1.07 20.83
N GLU A 184 15.08 0.29 21.42
CA GLU A 184 13.93 0.81 22.16
C GLU A 184 14.34 1.51 23.44
N GLU A 185 15.28 0.94 24.20
CA GLU A 185 15.87 1.57 25.38
C GLU A 185 16.58 2.86 25.02
N GLU A 186 17.42 2.87 23.96
CA GLU A 186 18.08 4.08 23.48
C GLU A 186 17.07 5.15 23.06
N LYS A 187 16.02 4.77 22.31
CA LYS A 187 14.95 5.69 21.91
C LYS A 187 14.20 6.24 23.12
N ARG A 188 13.89 5.39 24.09
CA ARG A 188 13.24 5.78 25.35
C ARG A 188 14.13 6.74 26.14
N MET A 189 15.42 6.47 26.25
CA MET A 189 16.39 7.36 26.90
C MET A 189 16.47 8.70 26.17
N ILE A 190 16.49 8.71 24.83
CA ILE A 190 16.48 9.94 24.04
C ILE A 190 15.19 10.73 24.28
N ASP A 191 14.03 10.06 24.28
CA ASP A 191 12.73 10.70 24.52
C ASP A 191 12.60 11.21 25.97
N GLU A 192 13.20 10.53 26.95
CA GLU A 192 13.25 10.95 28.36
C GLU A 192 14.22 12.14 28.57
N ILE A 193 15.41 12.11 27.96
CA ILE A 193 16.44 13.17 28.09
C ILE A 193 16.04 14.42 27.31
N MET A 194 15.50 14.25 26.10
CA MET A 194 15.11 15.34 25.21
C MET A 194 13.69 15.10 24.69
N PRO A 195 12.66 15.31 25.53
CA PRO A 195 11.29 15.28 25.07
C PRO A 195 11.10 16.36 24.01
N LYS A 196 10.51 15.98 22.88
CA LYS A 196 10.18 16.92 21.79
C LYS A 196 9.33 18.05 22.37
N ALA A 197 9.88 19.26 22.38
CA ALA A 197 9.16 20.43 22.86
C ALA A 197 7.85 20.57 22.07
N LYS A 198 6.71 20.66 22.76
CA LYS A 198 5.43 20.95 22.12
C LYS A 198 5.56 22.31 21.44
N PHE A 199 5.24 22.38 20.15
CA PHE A 199 5.28 23.65 19.42
C PHE A 199 4.25 24.61 20.03
N THR A 200 4.74 25.59 20.79
CA THR A 200 3.91 26.61 21.45
C THR A 200 3.88 27.95 20.69
N GLY A 201 4.31 27.94 19.42
CA GLY A 201 4.32 29.14 18.58
C GLY A 201 2.95 29.46 17.98
N PRO A 202 2.82 30.62 17.31
CA PRO A 202 1.62 30.99 16.56
C PRO A 202 1.32 29.97 15.45
N VAL A 203 0.08 29.49 15.38
CA VAL A 203 -0.39 28.52 14.38
C VAL A 203 -1.60 29.07 13.64
N VAL A 204 -1.51 29.12 12.31
CA VAL A 204 -2.65 29.38 11.43
C VAL A 204 -3.09 28.06 10.82
N ARG A 205 -4.34 27.66 11.05
CA ARG A 205 -4.90 26.42 10.52
C ARG A 205 -6.11 26.70 9.64
N TYR A 206 -6.08 26.15 8.43
CA TYR A 206 -7.18 26.22 7.48
C TYR A 206 -7.96 24.91 7.49
N TYR A 207 -9.27 25.01 7.69
CA TYR A 207 -10.22 23.90 7.63
C TYR A 207 -11.18 24.11 6.46
N SER A 208 -11.28 23.09 5.61
CA SER A 208 -12.31 22.99 4.59
C SER A 208 -12.92 21.60 4.62
N ALA A 209 -14.23 21.54 4.85
CA ALA A 209 -15.02 20.32 4.76
C ALA A 209 -16.22 20.57 3.85
N ILE A 210 -16.63 19.55 3.09
CA ILE A 210 -17.80 19.62 2.22
C ILE A 210 -19.04 19.92 3.08
N GLY A 211 -19.85 20.91 2.66
CA GLY A 211 -21.04 21.36 3.40
C GLY A 211 -20.76 22.27 4.59
N LYS A 212 -19.49 22.60 4.91
CA LYS A 212 -19.13 23.54 5.97
C LYS A 212 -18.45 24.79 5.39
N PRO A 213 -18.60 25.97 6.02
CA PRO A 213 -17.88 27.15 5.59
C PRO A 213 -16.37 26.94 5.75
N LYS A 214 -15.59 27.51 4.83
CA LYS A 214 -14.13 27.53 4.91
C LYS A 214 -13.74 28.34 6.15
N LEU A 215 -13.00 27.72 7.06
CA LEU A 215 -12.66 28.31 8.36
C LEU A 215 -11.14 28.44 8.49
N ILE A 216 -10.66 29.63 8.81
CA ILE A 216 -9.27 29.87 9.21
C ILE A 216 -9.27 30.11 10.72
N SER A 217 -8.60 29.26 11.48
CA SER A 217 -8.39 29.44 12.92
C SER A 217 -6.96 29.91 13.18
N PHE A 218 -6.81 30.97 13.95
CA PHE A 218 -5.53 31.45 14.45
C PHE A 218 -5.40 31.04 15.92
N LEU A 219 -4.45 30.15 16.23
CA LEU A 219 -4.14 29.70 17.60
C LEU A 219 -2.81 30.33 18.02
N ASN A 220 -2.70 30.73 19.29
CA ASN A 220 -1.47 31.30 19.88
C ASN A 220 -0.91 32.52 19.11
N VAL A 221 -1.76 33.36 18.52
CA VAL A 221 -1.35 34.63 17.89
C VAL A 221 -1.58 35.80 18.86
N GLU A 222 -0.60 36.70 18.96
CA GLU A 222 -0.72 37.95 19.75
C GLU A 222 -1.41 39.07 18.96
N SER A 223 -1.40 38.99 17.63
CA SER A 223 -2.04 39.97 16.75
C SER A 223 -2.67 39.29 15.54
N PHE A 224 -3.84 39.79 15.14
CA PHE A 224 -4.49 39.40 13.89
C PHE A 224 -3.94 40.25 12.74
N PRO A 225 -3.87 39.70 11.52
CA PRO A 225 -3.36 40.46 10.38
C PRO A 225 -4.23 41.69 10.09
N ASP A 226 -3.58 42.79 9.67
CA ASP A 226 -4.18 44.12 9.49
C ASP A 226 -5.38 44.17 8.53
N VAL A 227 -5.55 43.13 7.72
CA VAL A 227 -6.72 42.95 6.86
C VAL A 227 -8.03 42.92 7.65
N PHE A 228 -8.01 42.52 8.93
CA PHE A 228 -9.19 42.55 9.81
C PHE A 228 -9.38 43.88 10.54
N THR A 229 -8.33 44.68 10.69
CA THR A 229 -8.38 45.95 11.46
C THR A 229 -8.63 47.16 10.57
N LYS A 230 -8.34 47.06 9.26
CA LYS A 230 -8.67 48.09 8.28
C LYS A 230 -10.18 48.14 8.05
N ARG A 231 -10.87 49.07 8.71
CA ARG A 231 -12.23 49.47 8.33
C ARG A 231 -12.16 49.98 6.89
N GLN A 232 -12.86 49.32 5.96
CA GLN A 232 -13.02 49.83 4.60
C GLN A 232 -13.58 51.25 4.71
N LYS A 233 -12.81 52.25 4.27
CA LYS A 233 -13.34 53.56 3.96
C LYS A 233 -14.29 53.35 2.80
N VAL A 234 -15.58 53.36 3.08
CA VAL A 234 -16.63 53.48 2.08
C VAL A 234 -16.53 54.91 1.58
N GLU A 235 -16.13 55.08 0.32
CA GLU A 235 -16.18 56.33 -0.42
C GLU A 235 -17.50 56.42 -1.18
#